data_AF-A0A267DC29-F1
#
_entry.id   AF-A0A267DC29-F1
#
_cell.length_a   1.000
_cell.length_b   1.000
_cell.length_c   1.000
_cell.angle_alpha   90.00
_cell.angle_beta   90.00
_cell.angle_gamma   90.00
#
_symmetry.space_group_name_H-M   'P 1'
#
loop_
_entity.id
_entity.type
_entity.pdbx_description
1 polymer ?
#
loop_
_entity_poly.entity_id
_entity_poly.type
_entity_poly.pdbx_seq_one_letter_code
_entity_poly.pdbx_strand_id
1 'polypeptide(L)'
;MYGPWPGDWPEFVDMFLNGRTMCGDYFQVTSEWWQQRDKPNVLVLKYEDIVSSPQHSICRIADHLGIQPSTEQLACVMHNCSFESMSSNDNVNTTFGTGFRFLRKGLIGDWKASFTEEQSERFERAAQERLAAIGLEFRYE
;
A
#
# COMPACT_ATOMS: atom_id res chain seq x y z
N MET A 1 -11.49 3.90 -16.53
CA MET A 1 -10.13 4.29 -16.96
C MET A 1 -9.15 3.52 -16.09
N TYR A 2 -8.82 2.29 -16.48
CA TYR A 2 -7.86 1.43 -15.79
C TYR A 2 -6.90 0.90 -16.84
N GLY A 3 -5.65 1.34 -16.80
CA GLY A 3 -4.61 1.02 -17.78
C GLY A 3 -3.28 1.65 -17.38
N PRO A 4 -2.16 1.21 -17.98
CA PRO A 4 -0.84 1.74 -17.68
C PRO A 4 -0.77 3.25 -17.99
N TRP A 5 0.05 3.96 -17.21
CA TRP A 5 0.33 5.37 -17.45
C TRP A 5 0.88 5.55 -18.89
N PRO A 6 0.32 6.45 -19.71
CA PRO A 6 0.71 6.59 -21.10
C PRO A 6 2.00 7.40 -21.30
N GLY A 7 2.44 8.16 -20.28
CA GLY A 7 3.68 8.93 -20.30
C GLY A 7 4.88 8.14 -19.80
N ASP A 8 6.02 8.81 -19.64
CA ASP A 8 7.22 8.18 -19.10
C ASP A 8 7.28 8.21 -17.56
N TRP A 9 8.30 7.55 -17.01
CA TRP A 9 8.49 7.44 -15.57
C TRP A 9 8.80 8.79 -14.89
N PRO A 10 9.73 9.62 -15.39
CA PRO A 10 9.93 10.98 -14.88
C PRO A 10 8.66 11.84 -14.84
N GLU A 11 7.85 11.83 -15.91
CA GLU A 11 6.57 12.54 -15.96
C GLU A 11 5.60 12.06 -14.88
N PHE A 12 5.56 10.74 -14.64
CA PHE A 12 4.75 10.16 -13.57
C PHE A 12 5.21 10.62 -12.18
N VAL A 13 6.52 10.63 -11.93
CA VAL A 13 7.12 11.12 -10.67
C VAL A 13 6.73 12.58 -10.41
N ASP A 14 6.86 13.44 -11.42
CA ASP A 14 6.49 14.84 -11.32
C ASP A 14 5.00 15.02 -11.08
N MET A 15 4.15 14.31 -11.83
CA MET A 15 2.70 14.32 -11.62
C MET A 15 2.33 13.89 -10.20
N PHE A 16 2.95 12.81 -9.69
CA PHE A 16 2.67 12.26 -8.36
C PHE A 16 3.04 13.24 -7.24
N LEU A 17 4.26 13.77 -7.25
CA LEU A 17 4.74 14.71 -6.23
C LEU A 17 3.95 16.04 -6.23
N ASN A 18 3.39 16.43 -7.38
CA ASN A 18 2.52 17.60 -7.50
C ASN A 18 1.04 17.30 -7.22
N GLY A 19 0.70 16.10 -6.74
CA GLY A 19 -0.65 15.72 -6.35
C GLY A 19 -1.66 15.64 -7.51
N ARG A 20 -1.18 15.49 -8.75
CA ARG A 20 -2.02 15.46 -9.97
C ARG A 20 -2.46 14.04 -10.32
N THR A 21 -2.62 13.17 -9.32
CA THR A 21 -3.08 11.79 -9.53
C THR A 21 -4.61 11.71 -9.51
N MET A 22 -5.19 10.60 -9.99
CA MET A 22 -6.65 10.41 -9.98
C MET A 22 -7.30 10.52 -8.59
N CYS A 23 -6.54 10.22 -7.53
CA CYS A 23 -7.03 10.26 -6.15
C CYS A 23 -6.49 11.47 -5.37
N GLY A 24 -5.94 12.47 -6.06
CA GLY A 24 -5.38 13.68 -5.47
C GLY A 24 -3.94 13.52 -5.00
N ASP A 25 -3.56 14.32 -4.00
CA ASP A 25 -2.23 14.30 -3.42
C ASP A 25 -2.09 13.19 -2.37
N TYR A 26 -1.22 12.22 -2.67
CA TYR A 26 -0.93 11.09 -1.80
C TYR A 26 -0.59 11.53 -0.37
N PHE A 27 0.35 12.46 -0.20
CA PHE A 27 0.84 12.84 1.12
C PHE A 27 -0.25 13.57 1.92
N GLN A 28 -1.08 14.37 1.25
CA GLN A 28 -2.23 15.01 1.87
C GLN A 28 -3.24 13.97 2.37
N VAL A 29 -3.71 13.09 1.48
CA VAL A 29 -4.71 12.07 1.82
C VAL A 29 -4.20 11.15 2.93
N THR A 30 -2.95 10.71 2.84
CA THR A 30 -2.31 9.88 3.88
C THR A 30 -2.23 10.60 5.22
N SER A 31 -1.83 11.88 5.24
CA SER A 31 -1.80 12.69 6.45
C SER A 31 -3.20 12.87 7.06
N GLU A 32 -4.20 13.18 6.24
CA GLU A 32 -5.59 13.36 6.70
C GLU A 32 -6.12 12.10 7.38
N TRP A 33 -5.89 10.91 6.79
CA TRP A 33 -6.26 9.64 7.40
C TRP A 33 -5.45 9.31 8.66
N TRP A 34 -4.16 9.64 8.68
CA TRP A 34 -3.32 9.46 9.86
C TRP A 34 -3.80 10.25 11.07
N GLN A 35 -4.35 11.45 10.84
CA GLN A 35 -4.95 12.25 11.91
C GLN A 35 -6.25 11.65 12.46
N GLN A 36 -6.90 10.75 11.70
CA GLN A 36 -8.09 10.03 12.15
C GLN A 36 -7.77 8.73 12.92
N ARG A 37 -6.50 8.36 13.06
CA ARG A 37 -6.08 7.03 13.57
C ARG A 37 -6.56 6.70 15.00
N ASP A 38 -6.84 7.73 15.80
CA ASP A 38 -7.29 7.57 17.19
C ASP A 38 -8.82 7.43 17.30
N LYS A 39 -9.54 7.50 16.17
CA LYS A 39 -11.00 7.28 16.15
C LYS A 39 -11.31 5.79 16.33
N PRO A 40 -12.33 5.44 17.14
CA PRO A 40 -12.64 4.05 17.47
C PRO A 40 -13.09 3.21 16.25
N ASN A 41 -13.58 3.85 15.19
CA ASN A 41 -14.05 3.21 13.97
C ASN A 41 -13.06 3.30 12.80
N VAL A 42 -11.80 3.64 13.09
CA VAL A 42 -10.72 3.73 12.10
C VAL A 42 -9.58 2.83 12.54
N LEU A 43 -9.18 1.90 11.68
CA LEU A 43 -7.95 1.13 11.84
C LEU A 43 -6.97 1.50 10.74
N VAL A 44 -5.86 2.14 11.11
CA VAL A 44 -4.76 2.40 10.19
C VAL A 44 -3.78 1.22 10.22
N LEU A 45 -3.51 0.69 9.04
CA LEU A 45 -2.50 -0.34 8.78
C LEU A 45 -1.54 0.15 7.70
N LYS A 46 -0.29 -0.27 7.81
CA LYS A 46 0.74 -0.03 6.80
C LYS A 46 0.97 -1.31 6.01
N TYR A 47 1.19 -1.18 4.70
CA TYR A 47 1.40 -2.34 3.83
C TYR A 47 2.60 -3.17 4.28
N GLU A 48 3.64 -2.52 4.78
CA GLU A 48 4.87 -3.18 5.21
C GLU A 48 4.67 -4.03 6.45
N ASP A 49 3.76 -3.64 7.35
CA ASP A 49 3.37 -4.44 8.51
C ASP A 49 2.54 -5.66 8.10
N ILE A 50 1.69 -5.50 7.07
CA ILE A 50 0.90 -6.61 6.50
C ILE A 50 1.83 -7.65 5.86
N VAL A 51 2.82 -7.21 5.09
CA VAL A 51 3.76 -8.14 4.44
C VAL A 51 4.75 -8.75 5.45
N SER A 52 5.28 -7.95 6.38
CA SER A 52 6.27 -8.42 7.36
C SER A 52 5.66 -9.29 8.47
N SER A 53 4.40 -9.04 8.83
CA SER A 53 3.72 -9.70 9.95
C SER A 53 2.23 -9.87 9.64
N PRO A 54 1.87 -10.69 8.64
CA PRO A 54 0.49 -10.84 8.16
C PRO A 54 -0.45 -11.34 9.26
N GLN A 55 -0.02 -12.31 10.07
CA GLN A 55 -0.83 -12.83 11.17
C GLN A 55 -1.17 -11.73 12.19
N HIS A 56 -0.19 -10.92 12.58
CA HIS A 56 -0.42 -9.80 13.51
C HIS A 56 -1.40 -8.78 12.92
N SER A 57 -1.26 -8.47 11.63
CA SER A 57 -2.18 -7.55 10.94
C SER A 57 -3.61 -8.11 10.87
N ILE A 58 -3.78 -9.40 10.61
CA ILE A 58 -5.10 -10.06 10.61
C ILE A 58 -5.71 -10.05 12.01
N CYS A 59 -4.94 -10.34 13.05
CA CYS A 59 -5.42 -10.24 14.44
C CYS A 59 -5.88 -8.82 14.77
N ARG A 60 -5.11 -7.79 14.41
CA ARG A 60 -5.52 -6.39 14.61
C ARG A 60 -6.82 -6.03 13.89
N ILE A 61 -7.04 -6.55 12.68
CA ILE A 61 -8.30 -6.37 11.94
C ILE A 61 -9.44 -7.08 12.67
N ALA A 62 -9.23 -8.33 13.09
CA ALA A 62 -10.24 -9.10 13.80
C ALA A 62 -10.66 -8.42 15.12
N ASP A 63 -9.68 -7.97 15.92
CA ASP A 63 -9.91 -7.24 17.16
C ASP A 63 -10.69 -5.95 16.92
N HIS A 64 -10.34 -5.19 15.87
CA HIS A 64 -11.05 -3.95 15.52
C HIS A 64 -12.51 -4.20 15.09
N LEU A 65 -12.78 -5.35 14.46
CA LEU A 65 -14.12 -5.78 14.09
C LEU A 65 -14.88 -6.50 15.23
N GLY A 66 -14.25 -6.72 16.38
CA GLY A 66 -14.83 -7.47 17.50
C GLY A 66 -14.97 -8.96 17.24
N ILE A 67 -14.13 -9.54 16.38
CA ILE A 67 -14.15 -10.95 15.98
C ILE A 67 -13.02 -11.69 16.69
N GLN A 68 -13.32 -12.86 17.27
CA GLN A 68 -12.31 -13.77 17.83
C GLN A 68 -12.18 -15.00 16.92
N PRO A 69 -11.22 -15.02 15.98
CA PRO A 69 -11.07 -16.13 15.05
C PRO A 69 -10.51 -17.36 15.77
N SER A 70 -11.00 -18.54 15.42
CA SER A 70 -10.33 -19.80 15.79
C SER A 70 -8.99 -19.93 15.08
N THR A 71 -8.13 -20.84 15.57
CA THR A 71 -6.84 -21.16 14.94
C THR A 71 -7.02 -21.57 13.48
N GLU A 72 -8.06 -22.36 13.18
CA GLU A 72 -8.38 -22.83 11.84
C GLU A 72 -8.84 -21.70 10.93
N GLN A 73 -9.67 -20.78 11.46
CA GLN A 73 -10.11 -19.61 10.71
C GLN A 73 -8.94 -18.68 10.39
N LEU A 74 -8.05 -18.44 11.37
CA LEU A 74 -6.85 -17.63 11.18
C LEU A 74 -5.92 -18.25 10.11
N ALA A 75 -5.68 -19.56 10.19
CA ALA A 75 -4.88 -20.27 9.19
C ALA A 75 -5.51 -20.21 7.78
N CYS A 76 -6.83 -20.33 7.69
CA CYS A 76 -7.58 -20.22 6.43
C CYS A 76 -7.44 -18.83 5.80
N VAL A 77 -7.60 -17.75 6.60
CA VAL A 77 -7.43 -16.37 6.12
C VAL A 77 -5.99 -16.13 5.69
N MET A 78 -5.01 -16.56 6.49
CA MET A 78 -3.58 -16.45 6.15
C MET A 78 -3.26 -17.11 4.80
N HIS A 79 -3.77 -18.32 4.56
CA HIS A 79 -3.54 -19.03 3.31
C HIS A 79 -4.20 -18.31 2.12
N ASN A 80 -5.48 -17.94 2.24
CA ASN A 80 -6.25 -17.34 1.16
C ASN A 80 -5.79 -15.92 0.81
N CYS A 81 -5.30 -15.16 1.80
CA CYS A 81 -4.77 -13.81 1.61
C CYS A 81 -3.26 -13.78 1.30
N SER A 82 -2.60 -14.93 1.16
CA SER A 82 -1.21 -14.98 0.71
C SER A 82 -1.10 -14.48 -0.74
N PHE A 83 0.05 -13.89 -1.08
CA PHE A 83 0.26 -13.40 -2.44
C PHE A 83 0.16 -14.54 -3.48
N GLU A 84 0.66 -15.73 -3.18
CA GLU A 84 0.57 -16.90 -4.05
C GLU A 84 -0.89 -17.30 -4.34
N SER A 85 -1.70 -17.44 -3.28
CA SER A 85 -3.12 -17.77 -3.42
C SER A 85 -3.91 -16.69 -4.15
N MET A 86 -3.68 -15.41 -3.79
CA MET A 86 -4.38 -14.29 -4.43
C MET A 86 -3.95 -14.11 -5.89
N SER A 87 -2.66 -14.21 -6.21
CA SER A 87 -2.14 -14.06 -7.57
C SER A 87 -2.60 -15.17 -8.52
N SER A 88 -2.95 -16.33 -7.98
CA SER A 88 -3.51 -17.46 -8.73
C SER A 88 -5.05 -17.47 -8.81
N ASN A 89 -5.73 -16.53 -8.15
CA ASN A 89 -7.19 -16.47 -8.11
C ASN A 89 -7.73 -15.36 -9.01
N ASP A 90 -8.36 -15.75 -10.12
CA ASP A 90 -8.89 -14.81 -11.13
C ASP A 90 -10.00 -13.87 -10.62
N ASN A 91 -10.69 -14.23 -9.52
CA ASN A 91 -11.70 -13.38 -8.91
C ASN A 91 -11.12 -12.13 -8.24
N VAL A 92 -9.82 -12.15 -7.91
CA VAL A 92 -9.11 -11.02 -7.27
C VAL A 92 -7.93 -10.53 -8.11
N ASN A 93 -7.37 -11.36 -8.99
CA ASN A 93 -6.26 -11.01 -9.88
C ASN A 93 -6.70 -10.90 -11.35
N THR A 94 -7.64 -9.99 -11.60
CA THR A 94 -8.12 -9.75 -12.97
C THR A 94 -7.02 -9.18 -13.88
N THR A 95 -7.02 -9.64 -15.13
CA THR A 95 -6.17 -9.08 -16.18
C THR A 95 -6.91 -7.96 -16.90
N PHE A 96 -6.30 -6.78 -16.97
CA PHE A 96 -6.85 -5.59 -17.62
C PHE A 96 -6.13 -5.31 -18.95
N GLY A 97 -6.89 -4.90 -19.97
CA GLY A 97 -6.36 -4.38 -21.23
C GLY A 97 -5.34 -5.31 -21.89
N THR A 98 -4.16 -4.77 -22.19
CA THR A 98 -3.06 -5.41 -22.93
C THR A 98 -2.27 -6.47 -22.16
N GLY A 99 -2.88 -7.13 -21.17
CA GLY A 99 -2.23 -8.17 -20.35
C GLY A 99 -1.69 -7.68 -19.00
N PHE A 100 -2.12 -6.51 -18.52
CA PHE A 100 -1.76 -6.03 -17.19
C PHE A 100 -2.45 -6.87 -16.11
N ARG A 101 -1.68 -7.63 -15.31
CA ARG A 101 -2.20 -8.31 -14.13
C ARG A 101 -2.24 -7.37 -12.93
N PHE A 102 -3.36 -7.35 -12.23
CA PHE A 102 -3.59 -6.48 -11.08
C PHE A 102 -2.56 -6.72 -9.96
N LEU A 103 -2.32 -7.99 -9.62
CA LEU A 103 -1.28 -8.39 -8.68
C LEU A 103 0.05 -8.60 -9.42
N ARG A 104 1.04 -7.74 -9.10
CA ARG A 104 2.31 -7.66 -9.83
C ARG A 104 3.47 -8.39 -9.17
N LYS A 105 3.89 -7.97 -7.97
CA LYS A 105 5.07 -8.52 -7.25
C LYS A 105 4.83 -8.83 -5.78
N GLY A 106 4.04 -8.02 -5.06
CA GLY A 106 3.76 -8.27 -3.64
C GLY A 106 4.95 -8.06 -2.70
N LEU A 107 5.91 -7.19 -3.06
CA LEU A 107 7.16 -6.99 -2.32
C LEU A 107 7.29 -5.54 -1.83
N ILE A 108 8.03 -5.36 -0.73
CA ILE A 108 8.52 -4.06 -0.25
C ILE A 108 9.84 -3.76 -0.97
N GLY A 109 10.12 -2.48 -1.25
CA GLY A 109 11.42 -2.05 -1.80
C GLY A 109 11.59 -2.09 -3.32
N ASP A 110 10.56 -2.50 -4.09
CA ASP A 110 10.66 -2.56 -5.56
C ASP A 110 10.88 -1.20 -6.24
N TRP A 111 10.67 -0.10 -5.51
CA TRP A 111 10.94 1.26 -5.97
C TRP A 111 12.41 1.45 -6.41
N LYS A 112 13.35 0.76 -5.78
CA LYS A 112 14.79 0.85 -6.12
C LYS A 112 15.10 0.44 -7.57
N ALA A 113 14.24 -0.37 -8.18
CA ALA A 113 14.42 -0.80 -9.58
C ALA A 113 13.92 0.24 -10.59
N SER A 114 13.18 1.27 -10.16
CA SER A 114 12.56 2.26 -11.04
C SER A 114 13.07 3.68 -10.83
N PHE A 115 13.44 4.02 -9.60
CA PHE A 115 13.82 5.38 -9.24
C PHE A 115 15.31 5.65 -9.50
N THR A 116 15.61 6.86 -9.99
CA THR A 116 16.97 7.41 -9.90
C THR A 116 17.25 7.91 -8.48
N GLU A 117 18.52 8.17 -8.16
CA GLU A 117 18.91 8.76 -6.88
C GLU A 117 18.22 10.12 -6.64
N GLU A 118 18.25 11.01 -7.63
CA GLU A 118 17.56 12.32 -7.58
C GLU A 118 16.05 12.18 -7.31
N GLN A 119 15.39 11.25 -7.99
CA GLN A 119 13.95 11.01 -7.77
C GLN A 119 13.70 10.48 -6.35
N SER A 120 14.55 9.59 -5.85
CA SER A 120 14.46 9.04 -4.51
C SER A 120 14.58 10.13 -3.45
N GLU A 121 15.58 11.02 -3.58
CA GLU A 121 15.77 12.15 -2.68
C GLU A 121 14.58 13.12 -2.68
N ARG A 122 13.95 13.36 -3.84
CA ARG A 122 12.76 14.22 -3.94
C ARG A 122 11.59 13.64 -3.16
N PHE A 123 11.38 12.32 -3.23
CA PHE A 123 10.34 11.64 -2.46
C PHE A 123 10.65 11.60 -0.96
N GLU A 124 11.91 11.35 -0.60
CA GLU A 124 12.36 11.36 0.80
C GLU A 124 12.10 12.72 1.45
N ARG A 125 12.48 13.82 0.78
CA ARG A 125 12.18 15.18 1.27
C ARG A 125 10.69 15.40 1.47
N ALA A 126 9.87 15.03 0.48
CA ALA A 126 8.41 15.18 0.57
C ALA A 126 7.81 14.34 1.73
N ALA A 127 8.31 13.12 1.94
CA ALA A 127 7.89 12.26 3.04
C ALA A 127 8.29 12.83 4.41
N GLN A 128 9.52 13.35 4.54
CA GLN A 128 9.99 13.98 5.76
C GLN A 128 9.17 15.22 6.12
N GLU A 129 8.98 16.12 5.16
CA GLU A 129 8.26 17.38 5.38
C GLU A 129 6.77 17.17 5.70
N ARG A 130 6.15 16.14 5.13
CA ARG A 130 4.68 16.00 5.14
C ARG A 130 4.15 14.85 5.98
N LEU A 131 4.94 13.81 6.24
CA LEU A 131 4.53 12.61 6.97
C LEU A 131 5.33 12.43 8.27
N ALA A 132 6.66 12.53 8.21
CA ALA A 132 7.48 12.40 9.42
C ALA A 132 7.18 13.55 10.42
N ALA A 133 6.89 14.76 9.90
CA ALA A 133 6.46 15.90 10.71
C ALA A 133 5.20 15.65 11.57
N ILE A 134 4.36 14.67 11.20
CA ILE A 134 3.16 14.27 11.96
C ILE A 134 3.33 12.92 12.68
N GLY A 135 4.57 12.43 12.79
CA GLY A 135 4.91 11.15 13.41
C GLY A 135 4.51 9.93 12.58
N LEU A 136 4.28 10.10 11.27
CA LEU A 136 4.03 8.98 10.36
C LEU A 136 5.29 8.62 9.60
N GLU A 137 5.90 7.51 10.01
CA GLU A 137 7.09 6.94 9.36
C GLU A 137 6.74 5.65 8.60
N PHE A 138 7.41 5.39 7.49
CA PHE A 138 7.26 4.15 6.73
C PHE A 138 8.56 3.36 6.72
N ARG A 139 8.43 2.03 6.60
CA ARG A 139 9.56 1.18 6.24
C ARG A 139 9.57 1.12 4.72
N TYR A 140 10.71 1.34 4.10
CA TYR A 140 10.81 1.30 2.64
C TYR A 140 11.45 0.00 2.13
N GLU A 141 11.79 -0.89 3.07
CA GLU A 141 12.50 -2.17 2.90
C GLU A 141 12.04 -3.19 3.94
#